data_AF-A0A1E3G0Z4-F1
#
_entry.id   AF-A0A1E3G0Z4-F1
#
_cell.length_a   1.000
_cell.length_b   1.000
_cell.length_c   1.000
_cell.angle_alpha   90.00
_cell.angle_beta   90.00
_cell.angle_gamma   90.00
#
_symmetry.space_group_name_H-M   'P 1'
#
loop_
_entity.id
_entity.type
_entity.pdbx_description
1 polymer ?
#
loop_
_entity_poly.entity_id
_entity_poly.type
_entity_poly.pdbx_seq_one_letter_code
_entity_poly.pdbx_strand_id
1 'polypeptide(L)'
;MLTAQSFRLIRKASILFLIALTVLLLADLHLPTVIGTKRFDVGKKFLVNGKEYQFTFLDGMLLEDGSLSVKVDGKDYKITIDTTPPEGRISALTEGFSFVSDTPVRFYDPKDRGGKPIAFGNEYRLRNEPLLVTLEDEAGNVADALCTPPLLEKLDILDSQVPLTNISGRKFLLASRSPYRLIGRSLVPDNSAIIPEDGAVVQHTLNSTLIIKGLFYSIGKVTVLGTGEFQVTDKGMLYLSGQANDTNVSSDGGALVCLNEVSVGNINLNYANYVVLRKINAPYVRISSSYTVYVVDSNIETLEIDNCATVHINNSFIRTMNVSTMSNVNVYSSRFESINISDLSVLNFVRSTVGKLNTGRGSISKLKLSTVNEFHIFDYGIGYIFRTKAGKTVQTNGRLYNVK
;
A
#
# COMPACT_ATOMS: atom_id res chain seq x y z
N MET A 1 -13.39 -45.03 -40.70
CA MET A 1 -14.34 -44.18 -41.45
C MET A 1 -14.69 -43.00 -40.54
N LEU A 2 -14.00 -41.86 -40.69
CA LEU A 2 -14.29 -40.65 -39.89
C LEU A 2 -15.58 -40.02 -40.41
N THR A 3 -16.60 -39.88 -39.56
CA THR A 3 -17.92 -39.37 -39.94
C THR A 3 -17.85 -37.87 -40.25
N ALA A 4 -18.71 -37.37 -41.16
CA ALA A 4 -18.72 -35.96 -41.59
C ALA A 4 -18.83 -34.93 -40.43
N GLN A 5 -19.32 -35.32 -39.26
CA GLN A 5 -19.32 -34.51 -38.03
C GLN A 5 -17.92 -34.31 -37.45
N SER A 6 -17.07 -35.34 -37.44
CA SER A 6 -15.69 -35.26 -36.93
C SER A 6 -14.81 -34.32 -37.78
N PHE A 7 -15.00 -34.30 -39.11
CA PHE A 7 -14.35 -33.34 -40.00
C PHE A 7 -14.80 -31.89 -39.74
N ARG A 8 -16.09 -31.65 -39.46
CA ARG A 8 -16.60 -30.29 -39.13
C ARG A 8 -16.07 -29.77 -37.80
N LEU A 9 -15.88 -30.64 -36.80
CA LEU A 9 -15.33 -30.26 -35.49
C LEU A 9 -13.84 -29.92 -35.59
N ILE A 10 -13.05 -30.74 -36.28
CA ILE A 10 -11.62 -30.48 -36.52
C ILE A 10 -11.45 -29.17 -37.30
N ARG A 11 -12.24 -28.96 -38.36
CA ARG A 11 -12.16 -27.74 -39.18
C ARG A 11 -12.55 -26.48 -38.37
N LYS A 12 -13.57 -26.56 -37.51
CA LYS A 12 -13.93 -25.46 -36.60
C LYS A 12 -12.85 -25.17 -35.57
N ALA A 13 -12.24 -26.21 -34.97
CA ALA A 13 -11.16 -26.06 -34.00
C ALA A 13 -9.89 -25.48 -34.65
N SER A 14 -9.53 -25.93 -35.85
CA SER A 14 -8.39 -25.40 -36.62
C SER A 14 -8.63 -23.95 -37.05
N ILE A 15 -9.85 -23.58 -37.46
CA ILE A 15 -10.20 -22.19 -37.79
C ILE A 15 -10.18 -21.31 -36.54
N LEU A 16 -10.69 -21.78 -35.39
CA LEU A 16 -10.64 -21.04 -34.13
C LEU A 16 -9.20 -20.82 -33.65
N PHE A 17 -8.35 -21.84 -33.79
CA PHE A 17 -6.93 -21.76 -33.47
C PHE A 17 -6.19 -20.81 -34.41
N LEU A 18 -6.50 -20.86 -35.72
CA LEU A 18 -5.94 -19.91 -36.70
C LEU A 18 -6.39 -18.49 -36.40
N ILE A 19 -7.66 -18.28 -36.06
CA ILE A 19 -8.22 -16.97 -35.70
C ILE A 19 -7.55 -16.46 -34.42
N ALA A 20 -7.44 -17.28 -33.37
CA ALA A 20 -6.76 -16.90 -32.13
C ALA A 20 -5.28 -16.55 -32.35
N LEU A 21 -4.59 -17.34 -33.19
CA LEU A 21 -3.20 -17.08 -33.57
C LEU A 21 -3.07 -15.80 -34.41
N THR A 22 -3.99 -15.54 -35.35
CA THR A 22 -4.02 -14.30 -36.12
C THR A 22 -4.40 -13.08 -35.28
N VAL A 23 -5.29 -13.20 -34.30
CA VAL A 23 -5.65 -12.12 -33.37
C VAL A 23 -4.48 -11.80 -32.44
N LEU A 24 -3.69 -12.79 -32.01
CA LEU A 24 -2.43 -12.58 -31.30
C LEU A 24 -1.35 -11.94 -32.20
N LEU A 25 -1.30 -12.30 -33.48
CA LEU A 25 -0.35 -11.73 -34.46
C LEU A 25 -0.76 -10.32 -34.93
N LEU A 26 -2.04 -9.97 -34.87
CA LEU A 26 -2.62 -8.68 -35.30
C LEU A 26 -2.98 -7.75 -34.14
N ALA A 27 -2.80 -8.17 -32.89
CA ALA A 27 -2.99 -7.29 -31.74
C ALA A 27 -1.98 -6.14 -31.83
N ASP A 28 -2.50 -4.94 -32.08
CA ASP A 28 -1.67 -3.75 -32.13
C ASP A 28 -1.05 -3.55 -30.75
N LEU A 29 0.28 -3.42 -30.69
CA LEU A 29 0.99 -3.25 -29.43
C LEU A 29 0.54 -1.93 -28.81
N HIS A 30 -0.20 -1.99 -27.71
CA HIS A 30 -0.61 -0.80 -26.98
C HIS A 30 0.38 -0.54 -25.84
N LEU A 31 1.28 0.41 -26.07
CA LEU A 31 2.16 0.91 -25.00
C LEU A 31 1.44 2.01 -24.21
N PRO A 32 1.47 1.96 -22.86
CA PRO A 32 0.94 3.03 -22.05
C PRO A 32 1.71 4.33 -22.29
N THR A 33 1.00 5.45 -22.24
CA THR A 33 1.57 6.79 -22.42
C THR A 33 2.46 7.22 -21.25
N VAL A 34 2.16 6.73 -20.04
CA VAL A 34 2.92 7.01 -18.81
C VAL A 34 3.32 5.69 -18.15
N ILE A 35 4.58 5.60 -17.74
CA ILE A 35 5.17 4.37 -17.19
C ILE A 35 5.96 4.69 -15.93
N GLY A 36 5.51 4.10 -14.81
CA GLY A 36 6.20 4.16 -13.53
C GLY A 36 7.04 2.91 -13.24
N THR A 37 6.89 2.37 -12.03
CA THR A 37 7.72 1.25 -11.54
C THR A 37 7.28 -0.13 -12.06
N LYS A 38 6.15 -0.19 -12.78
CA LYS A 38 5.61 -1.42 -13.35
C LYS A 38 6.33 -1.81 -14.63
N ARG A 39 6.56 -3.10 -14.79
CA ARG A 39 7.08 -3.72 -16.01
C ARG A 39 5.95 -3.92 -17.02
N PHE A 40 6.22 -3.58 -18.27
CA PHE A 40 5.36 -3.80 -19.43
C PHE A 40 6.06 -4.70 -20.44
N ASP A 41 5.52 -5.89 -20.67
CA ASP A 41 6.12 -6.83 -21.63
C ASP A 41 5.84 -6.39 -23.08
N VAL A 42 6.92 -6.20 -23.84
CA VAL A 42 6.86 -5.88 -25.27
C VAL A 42 6.98 -7.16 -26.11
N GLY A 43 7.70 -8.17 -25.59
CA GLY A 43 7.85 -9.49 -26.19
C GLY A 43 8.83 -9.57 -27.37
N LYS A 44 9.43 -8.45 -27.76
CA LYS A 44 10.35 -8.32 -28.90
C LYS A 44 11.39 -7.23 -28.65
N LYS A 45 12.41 -7.17 -29.49
CA LYS A 45 13.44 -6.11 -29.46
C LYS A 45 12.84 -4.79 -29.91
N PHE A 46 13.27 -3.70 -29.30
CA PHE A 46 12.82 -2.36 -29.64
C PHE A 46 13.93 -1.33 -29.40
N LEU A 47 13.74 -0.13 -29.95
CA LEU A 47 14.65 0.99 -29.72
C LEU A 47 14.05 1.95 -28.70
N VAL A 48 14.88 2.48 -27.79
CA VAL A 48 14.55 3.61 -26.92
C VAL A 48 15.47 4.76 -27.30
N ASN A 49 14.90 5.89 -27.71
CA ASN A 49 15.62 7.06 -28.24
C ASN A 49 16.65 6.67 -29.33
N GLY A 50 16.25 5.77 -30.23
CA GLY A 50 17.08 5.31 -31.35
C GLY A 50 18.16 4.28 -31.01
N LYS A 51 18.29 3.85 -29.75
CA LYS A 51 19.25 2.82 -29.31
C LYS A 51 18.54 1.51 -28.99
N GLU A 52 19.13 0.38 -29.39
CA GLU A 52 18.57 -0.94 -29.07
C GLU A 52 18.54 -1.15 -27.55
N TYR A 53 17.35 -1.45 -27.04
CA TYR A 53 17.14 -1.72 -25.63
C TYR A 53 17.43 -3.19 -25.34
N GLN A 54 18.20 -3.45 -24.29
CA GLN A 54 18.71 -4.79 -23.98
C GLN A 54 17.64 -5.78 -23.48
N PHE A 55 16.44 -5.30 -23.16
CA PHE A 55 15.35 -6.12 -22.66
C PHE A 55 14.17 -6.14 -23.64
N THR A 56 13.37 -7.19 -23.57
CA THR A 56 12.12 -7.34 -24.33
C THR A 56 10.89 -6.84 -23.55
N PHE A 57 11.13 -6.14 -22.46
CA PHE A 57 10.13 -5.48 -21.64
C PHE A 57 10.59 -4.05 -21.38
N LEU A 58 9.64 -3.18 -21.05
CA LEU A 58 9.89 -1.80 -20.70
C LEU A 58 9.53 -1.58 -19.22
N ASP A 59 10.41 -0.90 -18.50
CA ASP A 59 10.28 -0.69 -17.06
C ASP A 59 10.90 0.66 -16.71
N GLY A 60 10.11 1.56 -16.11
CA GLY A 60 10.57 2.90 -15.76
C GLY A 60 11.72 2.91 -14.76
N MET A 61 11.91 1.84 -14.00
CA MET A 61 13.05 1.68 -13.07
C MET A 61 14.41 1.57 -13.78
N LEU A 62 14.41 1.25 -15.08
CA LEU A 62 15.59 0.96 -15.88
C LEU A 62 15.82 2.00 -16.99
N LEU A 63 15.16 3.15 -16.88
CA LEU A 63 15.17 4.23 -17.86
C LEU A 63 15.21 5.58 -17.14
N GLU A 64 15.67 6.62 -17.83
CA GLU A 64 15.57 8.00 -17.33
C GLU A 64 14.11 8.44 -17.23
N ASP A 65 13.78 9.21 -16.18
CA ASP A 65 12.51 9.92 -16.11
C ASP A 65 12.47 11.00 -17.22
N GLY A 66 11.28 11.24 -17.77
CA GLY A 66 11.02 12.18 -18.85
C GLY A 66 10.44 11.55 -20.12
N SER A 67 10.28 12.36 -21.16
CA SER A 67 9.70 11.90 -22.43
C SER A 67 10.71 11.11 -23.26
N LEU A 68 10.31 9.92 -23.70
CA LEU A 68 11.12 9.02 -24.53
C LEU A 68 10.36 8.65 -25.81
N SER A 69 11.13 8.39 -26.87
CA SER A 69 10.63 7.78 -28.11
C SER A 69 10.94 6.30 -28.11
N VAL A 70 9.92 5.46 -28.16
CA VAL A 70 10.04 4.01 -28.26
C VAL A 70 9.67 3.56 -29.66
N LYS A 71 10.57 2.86 -30.35
CA LYS A 71 10.31 2.34 -31.69
C LYS A 71 10.21 0.83 -31.67
N VAL A 72 9.03 0.31 -32.03
CA VAL A 72 8.76 -1.13 -32.12
C VAL A 72 8.25 -1.45 -33.51
N ASP A 73 8.94 -2.35 -34.23
CA ASP A 73 8.60 -2.76 -35.60
C ASP A 73 8.34 -1.58 -36.56
N GLY A 74 9.16 -0.53 -36.45
CA GLY A 74 9.03 0.66 -37.30
C GLY A 74 7.98 1.69 -36.84
N LYS A 75 7.10 1.36 -35.88
CA LYS A 75 6.15 2.29 -35.26
C LYS A 75 6.79 3.04 -34.10
N ASP A 76 6.62 4.36 -34.08
CA ASP A 76 7.11 5.24 -33.02
C ASP A 76 6.00 5.54 -31.99
N TYR A 77 6.31 5.34 -30.72
CA TYR A 77 5.47 5.62 -29.56
C TYR A 77 6.14 6.69 -28.71
N LYS A 78 5.38 7.70 -28.30
CA LYS A 78 5.83 8.69 -27.31
C LYS A 78 5.32 8.26 -25.95
N ILE A 79 6.24 8.04 -25.03
CA ILE A 79 5.93 7.67 -23.65
C ILE A 79 6.63 8.65 -22.70
N THR A 80 6.08 8.80 -21.50
CA THR A 80 6.72 9.50 -20.40
C THR A 80 7.06 8.48 -19.32
N ILE A 81 8.33 8.43 -18.94
CA ILE A 81 8.77 7.69 -17.75
C ILE A 81 8.64 8.62 -16.55
N ASP A 82 7.91 8.17 -15.53
CA ASP A 82 7.80 8.89 -14.27
C ASP A 82 7.81 7.90 -13.10
N THR A 83 8.92 7.88 -12.37
CA THR A 83 9.10 7.00 -11.20
C THR A 83 9.11 7.76 -9.88
N THR A 84 8.93 9.08 -9.92
CA THR A 84 9.03 9.93 -8.73
C THR A 84 7.61 10.27 -8.26
N PRO A 85 7.28 10.06 -6.97
CA PRO A 85 5.96 10.43 -6.47
C PRO A 85 5.73 11.94 -6.53
N PRO A 86 4.47 12.40 -6.58
CA PRO A 86 4.13 13.81 -6.44
C PRO A 86 4.82 14.46 -5.23
N GLU A 87 5.13 15.75 -5.34
CA GLU A 87 5.68 16.50 -4.22
C GLU A 87 4.59 16.84 -3.20
N GLY A 88 4.97 16.91 -1.92
CA GLY A 88 4.08 17.33 -0.84
C GLY A 88 3.40 16.18 -0.09
N ARG A 89 2.46 16.58 0.77
CA ARG A 89 1.65 15.72 1.63
C ARG A 89 0.23 16.20 1.61
N ILE A 90 -0.72 15.30 1.87
CA ILE A 90 -2.12 15.66 1.99
C ILE A 90 -2.27 16.56 3.21
N SER A 91 -2.62 17.82 2.95
CA SER A 91 -3.09 18.77 3.94
C SER A 91 -4.57 19.02 3.67
N ALA A 92 -5.40 18.63 4.63
CA ALA A 92 -6.84 18.66 4.46
C ALA A 92 -7.54 19.06 5.75
N LEU A 93 -8.72 19.61 5.59
CA LEU A 93 -9.61 20.02 6.66
C LEU A 93 -11.06 19.71 6.29
N THR A 94 -11.93 19.77 7.28
CA THR A 94 -13.37 19.56 7.07
C THR A 94 -14.07 20.92 7.02
N GLU A 95 -14.68 21.24 5.89
CA GLU A 95 -15.52 22.44 5.73
C GLU A 95 -16.98 22.02 5.60
N GLY A 96 -17.79 22.30 6.63
CA GLY A 96 -19.17 21.84 6.68
C GLY A 96 -19.27 20.31 6.61
N PHE A 97 -19.76 19.80 5.47
CA PHE A 97 -19.92 18.37 5.21
C PHE A 97 -18.99 17.85 4.11
N SER A 98 -17.91 18.57 3.83
CA SER A 98 -16.93 18.23 2.81
C SER A 98 -15.54 18.04 3.40
N PHE A 99 -14.81 17.06 2.88
CA PHE A 99 -13.37 16.96 3.01
C PHE A 99 -12.75 17.85 1.92
N VAL A 100 -11.91 18.80 2.31
CA VAL A 100 -11.24 19.74 1.40
C VAL A 100 -9.73 19.60 1.56
N SER A 101 -9.06 19.30 0.44
CA SER A 101 -7.62 19.14 0.31
C SER A 101 -7.03 20.31 -0.49
N ASP A 102 -5.81 20.71 -0.13
CA ASP A 102 -5.04 21.73 -0.88
C ASP A 102 -4.68 21.28 -2.30
N THR A 103 -4.56 19.97 -2.50
CA THR A 103 -4.12 19.32 -3.72
C THR A 103 -5.15 18.29 -4.20
N PRO A 104 -5.24 18.04 -5.53
CA PRO A 104 -6.11 17.00 -6.06
C PRO A 104 -5.68 15.62 -5.56
N VAL A 105 -6.64 14.89 -4.99
CA VAL A 105 -6.46 13.56 -4.43
C VAL A 105 -7.45 12.57 -5.03
N ARG A 106 -7.14 11.28 -4.94
CA ARG A 106 -8.07 10.21 -5.31
C ARG A 106 -8.76 9.66 -4.08
N PHE A 107 -10.05 9.38 -4.21
CA PHE A 107 -10.88 8.81 -3.16
C PHE A 107 -11.19 7.35 -3.49
N TYR A 108 -11.06 6.48 -2.49
CA TYR A 108 -11.31 5.05 -2.60
C TYR A 108 -12.29 4.59 -1.53
N ASP A 109 -13.17 3.67 -1.90
CA ASP A 109 -14.01 2.94 -0.94
C ASP A 109 -13.17 1.78 -0.35
N PRO A 110 -12.83 1.82 0.96
CA PRO A 110 -11.98 0.78 1.56
C PRO A 110 -12.65 -0.61 1.59
N LYS A 111 -13.96 -0.69 1.37
CA LYS A 111 -14.68 -1.97 1.28
C LYS A 111 -14.56 -2.62 -0.09
N ASP A 112 -14.11 -1.89 -1.11
CA ASP A 112 -13.86 -2.41 -2.46
C ASP A 112 -12.37 -2.71 -2.67
N ARG A 113 -12.03 -3.99 -2.86
CA ARG A 113 -10.67 -4.45 -3.20
C ARG A 113 -10.31 -4.26 -4.67
N GLY A 114 -11.17 -3.61 -5.47
CA GLY A 114 -10.95 -3.39 -6.89
C GLY A 114 -9.90 -2.33 -7.24
N GLY A 115 -9.46 -1.52 -6.26
CA GLY A 115 -8.43 -0.50 -6.45
C GLY A 115 -8.81 0.60 -7.44
N LYS A 116 -10.10 0.80 -7.72
CA LYS A 116 -10.59 1.86 -8.59
C LYS A 116 -11.00 3.08 -7.76
N PRO A 117 -10.52 4.29 -8.09
CA PRO A 117 -10.96 5.49 -7.41
C PRO A 117 -12.43 5.74 -7.71
N ILE A 118 -13.20 6.13 -6.68
CA ILE A 118 -14.59 6.54 -6.82
C ILE A 118 -14.72 8.03 -7.19
N ALA A 119 -13.68 8.82 -6.95
CA ALA A 119 -13.59 10.23 -7.33
C ALA A 119 -12.13 10.71 -7.39
N PHE A 120 -11.93 11.84 -8.09
CA PHE A 120 -10.67 12.59 -8.13
C PHE A 120 -10.98 14.09 -8.05
N GLY A 121 -10.25 14.81 -7.20
CA GLY A 121 -10.40 16.25 -7.03
C GLY A 121 -9.92 16.74 -5.67
N ASN A 122 -10.19 18.01 -5.38
CA ASN A 122 -9.77 18.65 -4.12
C ASN A 122 -10.84 18.57 -3.04
N GLU A 123 -12.10 18.33 -3.42
CA GLU A 123 -13.23 18.30 -2.50
C GLU A 123 -14.04 17.03 -2.68
N TYR A 124 -14.51 16.47 -1.57
CA TYR A 124 -15.46 15.36 -1.59
C TYR A 124 -16.43 15.43 -0.41
N ARG A 125 -17.72 15.22 -0.69
CA ARG A 125 -18.76 15.20 0.34
C ARG A 125 -18.61 14.00 1.26
N LEU A 126 -18.55 14.25 2.57
CA LEU A 126 -18.37 13.21 3.59
C LEU A 126 -19.49 12.16 3.55
N ARG A 127 -19.11 10.92 3.86
CA ARG A 127 -20.02 9.76 3.98
C ARG A 127 -20.08 9.28 5.43
N ASN A 128 -21.05 8.43 5.76
CA ASN A 128 -21.12 7.82 7.10
C ASN A 128 -19.87 7.00 7.47
N GLU A 129 -19.12 6.57 6.48
CA GLU A 129 -17.94 5.73 6.62
C GLU A 129 -16.73 6.46 6.05
N PRO A 130 -15.55 6.34 6.69
CA PRO A 130 -14.30 6.88 6.16
C PRO A 130 -13.98 6.35 4.78
N LEU A 131 -13.41 7.22 3.94
CA LEU A 131 -12.81 6.85 2.68
C LEU A 131 -11.29 6.87 2.80
N LEU A 132 -10.62 6.05 1.99
CA LEU A 132 -9.18 6.17 1.77
C LEU A 132 -8.93 7.30 0.76
N VAL A 133 -7.95 8.14 1.06
CA VAL A 133 -7.54 9.27 0.22
C VAL A 133 -6.06 9.10 -0.12
N THR A 134 -5.69 9.19 -1.39
CA THR A 134 -4.28 9.12 -1.82
C THR A 134 -3.88 10.31 -2.67
N LEU A 135 -2.65 10.78 -2.46
CA LEU A 135 -1.96 11.68 -3.36
C LEU A 135 -1.06 10.82 -4.24
N GLU A 136 -1.48 10.57 -5.47
CA GLU A 136 -0.77 9.73 -6.44
C GLU A 136 -0.80 10.35 -7.84
N ASP A 137 0.17 10.04 -8.69
CA ASP A 137 0.20 10.51 -10.09
C ASP A 137 -0.50 9.53 -11.05
N GLU A 138 -0.41 9.76 -12.36
CA GLU A 138 -0.93 8.85 -13.38
C GLU A 138 -0.08 7.57 -13.55
N ALA A 139 1.20 7.63 -13.17
CA ALA A 139 2.12 6.49 -13.20
C ALA A 139 1.87 5.49 -12.05
N GLY A 140 1.08 5.89 -11.05
CA GLY A 140 0.76 5.13 -9.84
C GLY A 140 1.79 5.28 -8.74
N ASN A 141 2.63 6.32 -8.78
CA ASN A 141 3.54 6.64 -7.67
C ASN A 141 2.75 7.39 -6.59
N VAL A 142 2.91 6.95 -5.34
CA VAL A 142 2.14 7.45 -4.20
C VAL A 142 3.03 8.33 -3.31
N ALA A 143 2.60 9.57 -3.09
CA ALA A 143 3.27 10.52 -2.22
C ALA A 143 2.78 10.42 -0.77
N ASP A 144 1.47 10.32 -0.57
CA ASP A 144 0.84 10.30 0.75
C ASP A 144 -0.51 9.55 0.72
N ALA A 145 -0.97 9.12 1.89
CA ALA A 145 -2.29 8.51 2.07
C ALA A 145 -2.90 8.95 3.41
N LEU A 146 -4.20 9.24 3.41
CA LEU A 146 -4.96 9.66 4.58
C LEU A 146 -6.36 9.03 4.54
N CYS A 147 -7.15 9.23 5.59
CA CYS A 147 -8.53 8.77 5.66
C CYS A 147 -9.45 9.96 5.94
N THR A 148 -10.61 10.03 5.27
CA THR A 148 -11.59 11.09 5.54
C THR A 148 -12.28 10.85 6.88
N PRO A 149 -12.73 11.89 7.58
CA PRO A 149 -13.64 11.70 8.70
C PRO A 149 -14.98 11.12 8.23
N PRO A 150 -15.67 10.36 9.10
CA PRO A 150 -17.05 10.00 8.87
C PRO A 150 -17.95 11.22 9.07
N LEU A 151 -19.14 11.18 8.51
CA LEU A 151 -20.20 12.14 8.77
C LEU A 151 -20.62 12.05 10.24
N LEU A 152 -20.43 13.15 10.97
CA LEU A 152 -20.71 13.29 12.41
C LEU A 152 -22.18 13.69 12.66
N GLU A 153 -23.10 12.87 12.18
CA GLU A 153 -24.54 13.03 12.41
C GLU A 153 -25.10 11.91 13.30
N LYS A 154 -26.15 12.23 14.06
CA LYS A 154 -26.88 11.30 14.94
C LYS A 154 -25.96 10.61 15.96
N LEU A 155 -25.17 11.43 16.65
CA LEU A 155 -24.25 11.00 17.70
C LEU A 155 -24.97 10.95 19.05
N ASP A 156 -24.79 9.84 19.76
CA ASP A 156 -25.14 9.74 21.18
C ASP A 156 -23.90 10.02 22.02
N ILE A 157 -24.02 10.91 23.00
CA ILE A 157 -22.92 11.23 23.91
C ILE A 157 -22.87 10.14 24.99
N LEU A 158 -21.70 9.52 25.17
CA LEU A 158 -21.48 8.57 26.25
C LEU A 158 -20.80 9.27 27.43
N ASP A 159 -21.38 9.16 28.63
CA ASP A 159 -20.68 9.53 29.86
C ASP A 159 -19.69 8.44 30.26
N SER A 160 -18.48 8.87 30.61
CA SER A 160 -17.36 8.08 31.12
C SER A 160 -17.64 7.18 32.33
N GLN A 161 -18.71 7.43 33.08
CA GLN A 161 -19.10 6.57 34.20
C GLN A 161 -19.51 5.17 33.74
N VAL A 162 -19.91 5.01 32.47
CA VAL A 162 -20.32 3.74 31.89
C VAL A 162 -19.13 3.11 31.16
N PRO A 163 -18.67 1.91 31.58
CA PRO A 163 -17.66 1.17 30.83
C PRO A 163 -18.10 0.90 29.39
N LEU A 164 -17.14 0.89 28.46
CA LEU A 164 -17.39 0.64 27.05
C LEU A 164 -17.65 -0.86 26.78
N THR A 165 -18.81 -1.40 27.17
CA THR A 165 -19.07 -2.86 27.09
C THR A 165 -20.28 -3.26 26.24
N ASN A 166 -21.18 -2.34 25.86
CA ASN A 166 -22.41 -2.63 25.11
C ASN A 166 -22.74 -1.55 24.05
N ILE A 167 -21.96 -1.49 22.98
CA ILE A 167 -22.15 -0.53 21.88
C ILE A 167 -23.02 -1.20 20.82
N SER A 168 -24.22 -0.67 20.53
CA SER A 168 -25.09 -1.28 19.52
C SER A 168 -25.96 -0.26 18.78
N GLY A 169 -25.98 -0.36 17.45
CA GLY A 169 -26.88 0.35 16.53
C GLY A 169 -26.78 1.87 16.52
N ARG A 170 -25.71 2.44 17.11
CA ARG A 170 -25.56 3.89 17.37
C ARG A 170 -24.10 4.31 17.19
N LYS A 171 -23.89 5.60 16.90
CA LYS A 171 -22.57 6.24 16.92
C LYS A 171 -22.39 6.92 18.28
N PHE A 172 -21.42 6.48 19.05
CA PHE A 172 -21.13 7.04 20.36
C PHE A 172 -19.96 8.01 20.29
N LEU A 173 -20.20 9.25 20.73
CA LEU A 173 -19.17 10.26 20.91
C LEU A 173 -18.58 10.12 22.32
N LEU A 174 -17.26 9.98 22.42
CA LEU A 174 -16.54 10.00 23.70
C LEU A 174 -16.00 11.40 23.90
N ALA A 175 -16.57 12.12 24.86
CA ALA A 175 -16.27 13.52 25.12
C ALA A 175 -14.83 13.70 25.65
N SER A 176 -14.23 14.82 25.27
CA SER A 176 -12.98 15.28 25.89
C SER A 176 -13.16 15.45 27.41
N ARG A 177 -12.15 15.08 28.21
CA ARG A 177 -12.02 15.24 29.70
C ARG A 177 -12.37 14.07 30.61
N SER A 178 -12.73 12.90 30.08
CA SER A 178 -12.97 11.75 30.96
C SER A 178 -12.30 10.46 30.48
N PRO A 179 -11.76 9.63 31.40
CA PRO A 179 -11.22 8.33 31.05
C PRO A 179 -12.36 7.33 30.83
N TYR A 180 -12.48 6.82 29.62
CA TYR A 180 -13.40 5.75 29.25
C TYR A 180 -12.72 4.40 29.45
N ARG A 181 -13.28 3.55 30.30
CA ARG A 181 -12.68 2.24 30.63
C ARG A 181 -13.15 1.16 29.66
N LEU A 182 -12.19 0.47 29.04
CA LEU A 182 -12.38 -0.79 28.36
C LEU A 182 -12.15 -1.93 29.35
N ILE A 183 -13.10 -2.87 29.43
CA ILE A 183 -13.05 -3.98 30.37
C ILE A 183 -13.29 -5.29 29.60
N GLY A 184 -12.42 -6.28 29.82
CA GLY A 184 -12.55 -7.59 29.20
C GLY A 184 -12.54 -7.50 27.67
N ARG A 185 -13.55 -8.08 27.03
CA ARG A 185 -13.72 -8.03 25.56
C ARG A 185 -14.94 -7.17 25.23
N SER A 186 -14.70 -6.06 24.56
CA SER A 186 -15.73 -5.09 24.18
C SER A 186 -15.92 -5.12 22.67
N LEU A 187 -17.16 -5.05 22.17
CA LEU A 187 -17.46 -5.18 20.74
C LEU A 187 -18.11 -3.90 20.19
N VAL A 188 -17.58 -3.43 19.05
CA VAL A 188 -18.22 -2.44 18.17
C VAL A 188 -18.79 -3.21 16.97
N PRO A 189 -20.11 -3.47 16.92
CA PRO A 189 -20.73 -4.18 15.81
C PRO A 189 -20.80 -3.32 14.53
N ASP A 190 -21.07 -3.94 13.39
CA ASP A 190 -20.99 -3.38 12.03
C ASP A 190 -21.73 -2.04 11.84
N ASN A 191 -22.85 -1.85 12.54
CA ASN A 191 -23.70 -0.65 12.44
C ASN A 191 -23.46 0.37 13.57
N SER A 192 -22.38 0.20 14.33
CA SER A 192 -22.00 1.07 15.43
C SER A 192 -20.69 1.80 15.16
N ALA A 193 -20.53 2.95 15.80
CA ALA A 193 -19.25 3.65 15.83
C ALA A 193 -18.88 4.08 17.25
N ILE A 194 -17.59 4.07 17.55
CA ILE A 194 -17.00 4.84 18.66
C ILE A 194 -16.20 5.97 18.05
N ILE A 195 -16.49 7.19 18.48
CA ILE A 195 -15.86 8.41 17.97
C ILE A 195 -15.30 9.17 19.17
N PRO A 196 -14.05 8.95 19.56
CA PRO A 196 -13.44 9.77 20.60
C PRO A 196 -13.02 11.14 20.08
N GLU A 197 -13.38 12.18 20.84
CA GLU A 197 -12.97 13.56 20.62
C GLU A 197 -11.47 13.77 20.84
N ASP A 198 -10.96 14.91 20.35
CA ASP A 198 -9.62 15.37 20.68
C ASP A 198 -9.41 15.47 22.20
N GLY A 199 -8.32 14.90 22.71
CA GLY A 199 -8.03 14.84 24.13
C GLY A 199 -8.83 13.80 24.94
N ALA A 200 -9.66 12.97 24.30
CA ALA A 200 -10.31 11.86 25.00
C ALA A 200 -9.27 10.82 25.47
N VAL A 201 -9.56 10.19 26.62
CA VAL A 201 -8.71 9.15 27.22
C VAL A 201 -9.46 7.82 27.22
N VAL A 202 -8.86 6.79 26.62
CA VAL A 202 -9.38 5.42 26.63
C VAL A 202 -8.43 4.56 27.46
N GLN A 203 -8.92 3.86 28.46
CA GLN A 203 -8.08 3.08 29.37
C GLN A 203 -8.42 1.60 29.29
N HIS A 204 -7.44 0.80 28.86
CA HIS A 204 -7.49 -0.64 28.97
C HIS A 204 -7.38 -1.08 30.42
N THR A 205 -8.35 -1.87 30.87
CA THR A 205 -8.32 -2.53 32.18
C THR A 205 -8.05 -4.02 31.98
N LEU A 206 -7.08 -4.58 32.71
CA LEU A 206 -6.78 -6.03 32.73
C LEU A 206 -6.55 -6.64 31.34
N ASN A 207 -5.68 -6.05 30.50
CA ASN A 207 -5.39 -6.54 29.14
C ASN A 207 -6.63 -6.69 28.26
N SER A 208 -7.54 -5.72 28.35
CA SER A 208 -8.79 -5.72 27.57
C SER A 208 -8.56 -5.62 26.06
N THR A 209 -9.50 -6.19 25.31
CA THR A 209 -9.55 -6.13 23.84
C THR A 209 -10.81 -5.38 23.40
N LEU A 210 -10.65 -4.41 22.50
CA LEU A 210 -11.75 -3.80 21.76
C LEU A 210 -11.82 -4.42 20.36
N ILE A 211 -12.89 -5.15 20.08
CA ILE A 211 -13.16 -5.79 18.80
C ILE A 211 -13.98 -4.83 17.94
N ILE A 212 -13.50 -4.53 16.73
CA ILE A 212 -14.07 -3.52 15.85
C ILE A 212 -14.55 -4.20 14.56
N LYS A 213 -15.87 -4.42 14.47
CA LYS A 213 -16.57 -4.81 13.23
C LYS A 213 -17.26 -3.63 12.53
N GLY A 214 -17.63 -2.61 13.30
CA GLY A 214 -18.11 -1.32 12.83
C GLY A 214 -16.96 -0.32 12.67
N LEU A 215 -17.08 0.84 13.32
CA LEU A 215 -16.10 1.93 13.20
C LEU A 215 -15.52 2.34 14.56
N PHE A 216 -14.20 2.48 14.63
CA PHE A 216 -13.55 3.30 15.65
C PHE A 216 -12.84 4.45 14.93
N TYR A 217 -13.18 5.70 15.26
CA TYR A 217 -12.61 6.87 14.57
C TYR A 217 -12.29 8.01 15.54
N SER A 218 -11.01 8.25 15.81
CA SER A 218 -10.59 9.41 16.58
C SER A 218 -10.63 10.69 15.74
N ILE A 219 -11.47 11.67 16.11
CA ILE A 219 -11.55 12.97 15.42
C ILE A 219 -10.41 13.94 15.80
N GLY A 220 -9.59 13.56 16.78
CA GLY A 220 -8.38 14.27 17.18
C GLY A 220 -7.38 13.34 17.85
N LYS A 221 -6.41 13.90 18.57
CA LYS A 221 -5.38 13.13 19.27
C LYS A 221 -5.95 12.56 20.56
N VAL A 222 -6.02 11.24 20.64
CA VAL A 222 -6.51 10.53 21.83
C VAL A 222 -5.36 9.90 22.61
N THR A 223 -5.57 9.70 23.91
CA THR A 223 -4.63 8.96 24.75
C THR A 223 -5.21 7.60 25.10
N VAL A 224 -4.59 6.53 24.64
CA VAL A 224 -4.92 5.15 25.02
C VAL A 224 -3.92 4.67 26.06
N LEU A 225 -4.42 4.31 27.24
CA LEU A 225 -3.62 3.92 28.40
C LEU A 225 -3.78 2.43 28.72
N GLY A 226 -2.69 1.82 29.16
CA GLY A 226 -2.66 0.43 29.63
C GLY A 226 -2.45 -0.59 28.52
N THR A 227 -1.92 -1.74 28.90
CA THR A 227 -1.73 -2.87 27.99
C THR A 227 -3.07 -3.42 27.54
N GLY A 228 -3.22 -3.64 26.23
CA GLY A 228 -4.46 -4.10 25.63
C GLY A 228 -4.35 -4.19 24.12
N GLU A 229 -5.49 -4.38 23.46
CA GLU A 229 -5.54 -4.60 22.02
C GLU A 229 -6.75 -3.93 21.36
N PHE A 230 -6.54 -3.30 20.22
CA PHE A 230 -7.58 -2.98 19.25
C PHE A 230 -7.54 -4.01 18.13
N GLN A 231 -8.60 -4.82 18.03
CA GLN A 231 -8.71 -5.92 17.07
C GLN A 231 -9.75 -5.56 16.00
N VAL A 232 -9.32 -5.40 14.75
CA VAL A 232 -10.22 -5.15 13.62
C VAL A 232 -10.61 -6.46 12.95
N THR A 233 -11.91 -6.66 12.73
CA THR A 233 -12.44 -7.91 12.14
C THR A 233 -13.52 -7.63 11.10
N ASP A 234 -13.83 -8.62 10.27
CA ASP A 234 -14.88 -8.53 9.24
C ASP A 234 -14.68 -7.34 8.28
N LYS A 235 -15.61 -6.39 8.25
CA LYS A 235 -15.51 -5.15 7.46
C LYS A 235 -15.24 -3.92 8.33
N GLY A 236 -14.72 -4.14 9.54
CA GLY A 236 -14.42 -3.08 10.48
C GLY A 236 -13.40 -2.08 9.97
N MET A 237 -13.48 -0.87 10.53
CA MET A 237 -12.60 0.24 10.20
C MET A 237 -12.05 0.86 11.49
N LEU A 238 -10.73 1.04 11.52
CA LEU A 238 -10.02 1.71 12.61
C LEU A 238 -9.32 2.95 12.07
N TYR A 239 -9.61 4.10 12.66
CA TYR A 239 -8.80 5.30 12.56
C TYR A 239 -8.34 5.74 13.95
N LEU A 240 -7.03 5.84 14.15
CA LEU A 240 -6.42 6.23 15.42
C LEU A 240 -5.33 7.28 15.21
N SER A 241 -5.41 8.35 16.00
CA SER A 241 -4.38 9.38 16.14
C SER A 241 -4.10 9.68 17.61
N GLY A 242 -2.85 9.96 17.98
CA GLY A 242 -2.47 10.30 19.35
C GLY A 242 -1.41 9.37 19.95
N GLN A 243 -1.69 8.76 21.10
CA GLN A 243 -0.73 7.93 21.84
C GLN A 243 -1.38 6.63 22.31
N ALA A 244 -0.74 5.50 22.04
CA ALA A 244 -1.23 4.16 22.37
C ALA A 244 -0.04 3.18 22.58
N ASN A 245 1.03 3.64 23.23
CA ASN A 245 2.33 2.97 23.29
C ASN A 245 2.30 1.51 23.78
N ASP A 246 1.42 1.20 24.72
CA ASP A 246 1.27 -0.14 25.31
C ASP A 246 0.12 -0.95 24.69
N THR A 247 -0.58 -0.38 23.71
CA THR A 247 -1.74 -1.00 23.05
C THR A 247 -1.31 -1.58 21.72
N ASN A 248 -1.59 -2.86 21.51
CA ASN A 248 -1.37 -3.51 20.23
C ASN A 248 -2.54 -3.26 19.28
N VAL A 249 -2.26 -3.26 17.98
CA VAL A 249 -3.29 -3.23 16.94
C VAL A 249 -3.20 -4.51 16.13
N SER A 250 -4.30 -5.24 16.03
CA SER A 250 -4.35 -6.46 15.23
C SER A 250 -5.54 -6.47 14.28
N SER A 251 -5.44 -7.30 13.25
CA SER A 251 -6.60 -7.56 12.39
C SER A 251 -6.66 -9.01 11.93
N ASP A 252 -7.89 -9.49 11.79
CA ASP A 252 -8.25 -10.71 11.07
C ASP A 252 -9.42 -10.36 10.13
N GLY A 253 -9.07 -9.73 9.02
CA GLY A 253 -9.98 -8.99 8.14
C GLY A 253 -9.89 -7.48 8.35
N GLY A 254 -10.96 -6.76 8.03
CA GLY A 254 -11.05 -5.30 8.11
C GLY A 254 -11.01 -4.61 6.75
N ALA A 255 -11.86 -3.60 6.58
CA ALA A 255 -11.86 -2.78 5.38
C ALA A 255 -10.71 -1.76 5.41
N LEU A 256 -10.41 -1.21 6.59
CA LEU A 256 -9.39 -0.16 6.74
C LEU A 256 -8.76 -0.17 8.13
N VAL A 257 -7.43 -0.13 8.17
CA VAL A 257 -6.66 0.22 9.38
C VAL A 257 -5.83 1.46 9.06
N CYS A 258 -6.16 2.58 9.70
CA CYS A 258 -5.58 3.88 9.43
C CYS A 258 -5.01 4.48 10.71
N LEU A 259 -3.69 4.44 10.84
CA LEU A 259 -2.95 4.96 11.97
C LEU A 259 -2.21 6.21 11.52
N ASN A 260 -2.55 7.37 12.09
CA ASN A 260 -2.02 8.66 11.66
C ASN A 260 -1.54 9.49 12.85
N GLU A 261 -0.27 9.90 12.85
CA GLU A 261 0.34 10.63 13.96
C GLU A 261 0.16 9.91 15.31
N VAL A 262 0.55 8.63 15.34
CA VAL A 262 0.37 7.78 16.52
C VAL A 262 1.65 7.02 16.87
N SER A 263 1.98 7.01 18.16
CA SER A 263 2.93 6.07 18.73
C SER A 263 2.15 4.91 19.35
N VAL A 264 2.43 3.69 18.91
CA VAL A 264 1.62 2.51 19.22
C VAL A 264 2.51 1.32 19.55
N GLY A 265 1.95 0.32 20.24
CA GLY A 265 2.60 -0.96 20.48
C GLY A 265 2.80 -1.77 19.19
N ASN A 266 2.74 -3.09 19.29
CA ASN A 266 2.93 -3.95 18.13
C ASN A 266 1.71 -3.90 17.20
N ILE A 267 1.98 -3.91 15.89
CA ILE A 267 0.96 -3.98 14.85
C ILE A 267 1.05 -5.36 14.18
N ASN A 268 -0.05 -6.12 14.14
CA ASN A 268 -0.12 -7.40 13.46
C ASN A 268 -1.43 -7.52 12.65
N LEU A 269 -1.36 -7.15 11.37
CA LEU A 269 -2.53 -7.02 10.51
C LEU A 269 -2.58 -8.16 9.51
N ASN A 270 -3.61 -8.99 9.61
CA ASN A 270 -3.89 -10.04 8.63
C ASN A 270 -5.19 -9.75 7.88
N TYR A 271 -5.16 -9.95 6.56
CA TYR A 271 -6.31 -9.85 5.65
C TYR A 271 -7.03 -8.49 5.62
N ALA A 272 -6.45 -7.43 6.16
CA ALA A 272 -6.98 -6.08 5.98
C ALA A 272 -7.01 -5.71 4.48
N ASN A 273 -8.04 -5.03 4.00
CA ASN A 273 -8.04 -4.55 2.61
C ASN A 273 -6.98 -3.47 2.44
N TYR A 274 -7.13 -2.37 3.19
CA TYR A 274 -6.26 -1.22 3.12
C TYR A 274 -5.63 -0.93 4.48
N VAL A 275 -4.33 -0.63 4.47
CA VAL A 275 -3.57 -0.23 5.65
C VAL A 275 -2.89 1.09 5.37
N VAL A 276 -3.08 2.08 6.23
CA VAL A 276 -2.40 3.38 6.19
C VAL A 276 -1.66 3.57 7.51
N LEU A 277 -0.33 3.62 7.45
CA LEU A 277 0.57 3.91 8.55
C LEU A 277 1.29 5.23 8.22
N ARG A 278 0.76 6.33 8.72
CA ARG A 278 1.27 7.68 8.44
C ARG A 278 1.80 8.34 9.70
N LYS A 279 3.05 8.82 9.65
CA LYS A 279 3.70 9.48 10.80
C LYS A 279 3.61 8.65 12.09
N ILE A 280 3.82 7.34 11.98
CA ILE A 280 3.75 6.45 13.14
C ILE A 280 5.12 6.20 13.76
N ASN A 281 5.11 5.82 15.03
CA ASN A 281 6.24 5.17 15.70
C ASN A 281 5.77 3.81 16.21
N ALA A 282 6.42 2.73 15.79
CA ALA A 282 6.08 1.38 16.21
C ALA A 282 7.33 0.47 16.30
N PRO A 283 7.45 -0.36 17.35
CA PRO A 283 8.57 -1.29 17.51
C PRO A 283 8.49 -2.49 16.55
N TYR A 284 7.29 -2.96 16.24
CA TYR A 284 7.11 -4.11 15.36
C TYR A 284 5.81 -4.00 14.57
N VAL A 285 5.91 -4.18 13.26
CA VAL A 285 4.79 -4.14 12.33
C VAL A 285 4.85 -5.35 11.43
N ARG A 286 3.83 -6.20 11.49
CA ARG A 286 3.61 -7.30 10.55
C ARG A 286 2.32 -7.08 9.79
N ILE A 287 2.39 -7.15 8.46
CA ILE A 287 1.24 -7.02 7.59
C ILE A 287 1.24 -8.18 6.60
N SER A 288 0.16 -8.96 6.63
CA SER A 288 -0.01 -10.12 5.76
C SER A 288 -1.32 -10.07 4.97
N SER A 289 -1.26 -10.54 3.71
CA SER A 289 -2.44 -10.75 2.86
C SER A 289 -3.30 -9.50 2.65
N SER A 290 -2.67 -8.32 2.67
CA SER A 290 -3.33 -7.03 2.46
C SER A 290 -3.37 -6.65 0.98
N TYR A 291 -4.43 -5.96 0.57
CA TYR A 291 -4.55 -5.52 -0.83
C TYR A 291 -3.64 -4.32 -1.10
N THR A 292 -3.73 -3.27 -0.29
CA THR A 292 -2.80 -2.14 -0.42
C THR A 292 -2.36 -1.61 0.94
N VAL A 293 -1.06 -1.35 1.06
CA VAL A 293 -0.44 -0.83 2.28
C VAL A 293 0.30 0.46 1.96
N TYR A 294 0.11 1.49 2.79
CA TYR A 294 0.81 2.77 2.71
C TYR A 294 1.58 2.99 4.02
N VAL A 295 2.89 3.17 3.92
CA VAL A 295 3.77 3.54 5.04
C VAL A 295 4.43 4.87 4.69
N VAL A 296 4.01 5.95 5.34
CA VAL A 296 4.42 7.31 4.98
C VAL A 296 4.95 8.04 6.20
N ASP A 297 6.10 8.71 6.07
CA ASP A 297 6.70 9.54 7.12
C ASP A 297 6.88 8.82 8.47
N SER A 298 7.10 7.51 8.46
CA SER A 298 7.02 6.67 9.65
C SER A 298 8.40 6.21 10.14
N ASN A 299 8.49 5.91 11.44
CA ASN A 299 9.65 5.29 12.08
C ASN A 299 9.25 3.92 12.61
N ILE A 300 9.82 2.85 12.05
CA ILE A 300 9.50 1.47 12.40
C ILE A 300 10.79 0.69 12.65
N GLU A 301 10.89 0.03 13.79
CA GLU A 301 12.08 -0.78 14.11
C GLU A 301 12.11 -2.07 13.27
N THR A 302 11.00 -2.82 13.22
CA THR A 302 10.89 -4.02 12.37
C THR A 302 9.60 -4.02 11.56
N LEU A 303 9.71 -4.15 10.24
CA LEU A 303 8.60 -4.28 9.31
C LEU A 303 8.64 -5.63 8.57
N GLU A 304 7.58 -6.41 8.70
CA GLU A 304 7.35 -7.65 7.96
C GLU A 304 6.18 -7.48 6.99
N ILE A 305 6.44 -7.68 5.70
CA ILE A 305 5.45 -7.65 4.62
C ILE A 305 5.37 -9.04 4.00
N ASP A 306 4.19 -9.63 4.03
CA ASP A 306 3.96 -10.98 3.51
C ASP A 306 2.69 -11.04 2.66
N ASN A 307 2.75 -11.65 1.47
CA ASN A 307 1.59 -11.83 0.59
C ASN A 307 0.77 -10.54 0.34
N CYS A 308 1.42 -9.39 0.22
CA CYS A 308 0.75 -8.10 0.01
C CYS A 308 0.75 -7.71 -1.47
N ALA A 309 -0.42 -7.40 -2.02
CA ALA A 309 -0.54 -7.16 -3.46
C ALA A 309 0.17 -5.89 -3.91
N THR A 310 0.11 -4.81 -3.12
CA THR A 310 0.93 -3.61 -3.33
C THR A 310 1.24 -2.92 -2.02
N VAL A 311 2.49 -2.52 -1.81
CA VAL A 311 2.95 -1.75 -0.66
C VAL A 311 3.68 -0.51 -1.15
N HIS A 312 3.34 0.65 -0.62
CA HIS A 312 4.02 1.91 -0.87
C HIS A 312 4.67 2.40 0.41
N ILE A 313 5.98 2.64 0.37
CA ILE A 313 6.75 3.18 1.48
C ILE A 313 7.36 4.50 1.03
N ASN A 314 7.04 5.60 1.70
CA ASN A 314 7.57 6.92 1.35
C ASN A 314 8.13 7.65 2.57
N ASN A 315 9.30 8.26 2.41
CA ASN A 315 9.97 9.11 3.40
C ASN A 315 10.00 8.51 4.82
N SER A 316 10.22 7.21 4.92
CA SER A 316 10.19 6.48 6.19
C SER A 316 11.58 6.00 6.58
N PHE A 317 11.81 5.87 7.88
CA PHE A 317 12.97 5.17 8.43
C PHE A 317 12.51 3.83 8.98
N ILE A 318 13.05 2.75 8.41
CA ILE A 318 12.73 1.39 8.83
C ILE A 318 14.05 0.69 9.14
N ARG A 319 14.30 0.29 10.40
CA ARG A 319 15.58 -0.33 10.74
C ARG A 319 15.75 -1.65 10.00
N THR A 320 14.84 -2.60 10.23
CA THR A 320 14.86 -3.91 9.55
C THR A 320 13.56 -4.16 8.81
N MET A 321 13.66 -4.61 7.55
CA MET A 321 12.51 -4.99 6.75
C MET A 321 12.65 -6.42 6.19
N ASN A 322 11.59 -7.21 6.29
CA ASN A 322 11.47 -8.50 5.61
C ASN A 322 10.29 -8.47 4.64
N VAL A 323 10.51 -8.92 3.41
CA VAL A 323 9.51 -8.98 2.35
C VAL A 323 9.46 -10.39 1.79
N SER A 324 8.31 -11.04 1.87
CA SER A 324 8.12 -12.43 1.45
C SER A 324 6.82 -12.65 0.70
N THR A 325 6.71 -13.84 0.11
CA THR A 325 5.52 -14.41 -0.54
C THR A 325 4.92 -13.48 -1.59
N MET A 326 5.57 -13.35 -2.75
CA MET A 326 5.05 -12.63 -3.92
C MET A 326 4.58 -11.19 -3.64
N SER A 327 5.14 -10.54 -2.62
CA SER A 327 4.77 -9.17 -2.28
C SER A 327 5.37 -8.18 -3.28
N ASN A 328 4.64 -7.12 -3.63
CA ASN A 328 5.14 -6.05 -4.48
C ASN A 328 5.26 -4.75 -3.69
N VAL A 329 6.48 -4.25 -3.53
CA VAL A 329 6.79 -3.12 -2.66
C VAL A 329 7.50 -2.02 -3.47
N ASN A 330 6.92 -0.82 -3.46
CA ASN A 330 7.49 0.40 -4.02
C ASN A 330 7.97 1.30 -2.89
N VAL A 331 9.22 1.74 -2.97
CA VAL A 331 9.90 2.49 -1.92
C VAL A 331 10.45 3.78 -2.49
N TYR A 332 10.11 4.89 -1.85
CA TYR A 332 10.47 6.24 -2.26
C TYR A 332 11.15 6.98 -1.12
N SER A 333 12.27 7.65 -1.38
CA SER A 333 12.91 8.60 -0.46
C SER A 333 13.10 8.08 0.97
N SER A 334 13.29 6.77 1.15
CA SER A 334 13.25 6.11 2.46
C SER A 334 14.63 5.56 2.85
N ARG A 335 14.81 5.29 4.15
CA ARG A 335 16.09 4.82 4.70
C ARG A 335 15.92 3.53 5.47
N PHE A 336 16.84 2.59 5.22
CA PHE A 336 16.85 1.28 5.85
C PHE A 336 18.23 0.88 6.34
N GLU A 337 18.33 0.20 7.48
CA GLU A 337 19.59 -0.42 7.92
C GLU A 337 19.77 -1.79 7.24
N SER A 338 18.73 -2.63 7.24
CA SER A 338 18.77 -3.96 6.61
C SER A 338 17.43 -4.35 5.99
N ILE A 339 17.49 -4.98 4.80
CA ILE A 339 16.32 -5.52 4.10
C ILE A 339 16.61 -6.93 3.63
N ASN A 340 15.67 -7.84 3.86
CA ASN A 340 15.63 -9.16 3.25
C ASN A 340 14.41 -9.28 2.35
N ILE A 341 14.61 -9.70 1.10
CA ILE A 341 13.53 -10.01 0.17
C ILE A 341 13.67 -11.46 -0.33
N SER A 342 12.56 -12.18 -0.34
CA SER A 342 12.48 -13.58 -0.74
C SER A 342 11.18 -13.94 -1.46
N ASP A 343 11.12 -15.18 -1.91
CA ASP A 343 9.92 -15.89 -2.36
C ASP A 343 9.16 -15.15 -3.47
N LEU A 344 9.88 -14.87 -4.56
CA LEU A 344 9.37 -14.22 -5.78
C LEU A 344 8.80 -12.80 -5.58
N SER A 345 9.06 -12.18 -4.43
CA SER A 345 8.65 -10.80 -4.17
C SER A 345 9.42 -9.80 -5.04
N VAL A 346 8.88 -8.60 -5.21
CA VAL A 346 9.47 -7.51 -5.98
C VAL A 346 9.63 -6.27 -5.09
N LEU A 347 10.83 -5.69 -5.07
CA LEU A 347 11.15 -4.41 -4.46
C LEU A 347 11.62 -3.41 -5.51
N ASN A 348 11.00 -2.23 -5.53
CA ASN A 348 11.41 -1.11 -6.36
C ASN A 348 11.83 0.06 -5.46
N PHE A 349 13.08 0.51 -5.54
CA PHE A 349 13.62 1.64 -4.79
C PHE A 349 13.87 2.83 -5.69
N VAL A 350 13.32 3.98 -5.34
CA VAL A 350 13.58 5.27 -5.98
C VAL A 350 14.12 6.22 -4.92
N ARG A 351 15.29 6.81 -5.17
CA ARG A 351 15.92 7.83 -4.29
C ARG A 351 16.05 7.41 -2.82
N SER A 352 16.33 6.13 -2.56
CA SER A 352 16.37 5.58 -1.20
C SER A 352 17.77 5.17 -0.78
N THR A 353 18.00 5.02 0.52
CA THR A 353 19.28 4.59 1.10
C THR A 353 19.10 3.31 1.88
N VAL A 354 19.87 2.28 1.54
CA VAL A 354 19.83 0.97 2.19
C VAL A 354 21.22 0.61 2.69
N GLY A 355 21.35 0.26 3.98
CA GLY A 355 22.59 -0.27 4.54
C GLY A 355 22.91 -1.62 3.89
N LYS A 356 22.09 -2.64 4.17
CA LYS A 356 22.24 -3.98 3.60
C LYS A 356 20.98 -4.45 2.90
N LEU A 357 21.10 -4.93 1.67
CA LEU A 357 20.01 -5.52 0.90
C LEU A 357 20.35 -6.97 0.53
N ASN A 358 19.54 -7.91 1.01
CA ASN A 358 19.64 -9.34 0.68
C ASN A 358 18.48 -9.71 -0.25
N THR A 359 18.78 -10.08 -1.50
CA THR A 359 17.80 -10.51 -2.51
C THR A 359 17.98 -11.99 -2.81
N GLY A 360 17.04 -12.80 -2.33
CA GLY A 360 17.10 -14.27 -2.39
C GLY A 360 15.87 -14.91 -3.03
N ARG A 361 15.92 -16.23 -3.25
CA ARG A 361 14.77 -17.09 -3.61
C ARG A 361 13.91 -16.55 -4.76
N GLY A 362 14.57 -16.23 -5.88
CA GLY A 362 13.92 -15.76 -7.10
C GLY A 362 13.27 -14.37 -7.00
N SER A 363 13.48 -13.63 -5.91
CA SER A 363 12.97 -12.26 -5.76
C SER A 363 13.70 -11.27 -6.67
N ILE A 364 13.07 -10.11 -6.87
CA ILE A 364 13.57 -9.06 -7.75
C ILE A 364 13.73 -7.76 -6.98
N SER A 365 14.92 -7.17 -6.99
CA SER A 365 15.19 -5.84 -6.45
C SER A 365 15.62 -4.90 -7.56
N LYS A 366 14.93 -3.77 -7.72
CA LYS A 366 15.27 -2.72 -8.68
C LYS A 366 15.61 -1.44 -7.93
N LEU A 367 16.76 -0.84 -8.21
CA LEU A 367 17.25 0.35 -7.53
C LEU A 367 17.54 1.47 -8.53
N LYS A 368 16.77 2.55 -8.45
CA LYS A 368 16.91 3.76 -9.25
C LYS A 368 17.29 4.95 -8.38
N LEU A 369 18.32 5.70 -8.79
CA LEU A 369 18.79 6.92 -8.10
C LEU A 369 19.04 6.72 -6.59
N SER A 370 19.39 5.51 -6.18
CA SER A 370 19.47 5.10 -4.77
C SER A 370 20.92 4.90 -4.32
N THR A 371 21.10 4.62 -3.04
CA THR A 371 22.38 4.18 -2.47
C THR A 371 22.19 2.86 -1.72
N VAL A 372 23.05 1.89 -1.97
CA VAL A 372 23.10 0.62 -1.23
C VAL A 372 24.53 0.33 -0.80
N ASN A 373 24.78 0.18 0.51
CA ASN A 373 26.15 -0.05 1.00
C ASN A 373 26.61 -1.49 0.78
N GLU A 374 25.74 -2.46 1.09
CA GLU A 374 25.95 -3.88 0.84
C GLU A 374 24.77 -4.48 0.07
N PHE A 375 25.04 -5.06 -1.10
CA PHE A 375 24.01 -5.70 -1.92
C PHE A 375 24.36 -7.17 -2.17
N HIS A 376 23.62 -8.07 -1.54
CA HIS A 376 23.79 -9.51 -1.67
C HIS A 376 22.66 -10.09 -2.52
N ILE A 377 23.02 -10.83 -3.56
CA ILE A 377 22.08 -11.44 -4.49
C ILE A 377 22.37 -12.93 -4.57
N PHE A 378 21.40 -13.74 -4.17
CA PHE A 378 21.58 -15.19 -4.05
C PHE A 378 20.32 -15.96 -4.44
N ASP A 379 20.41 -17.28 -4.54
CA ASP A 379 19.28 -18.20 -4.76
C ASP A 379 18.34 -17.75 -5.90
N TYR A 380 18.90 -17.52 -7.08
CA TYR A 380 18.20 -17.06 -8.28
C TYR A 380 17.56 -15.66 -8.18
N GLY A 381 17.90 -14.89 -7.13
CA GLY A 381 17.52 -13.49 -7.00
C GLY A 381 18.06 -12.63 -8.15
N ILE A 382 17.33 -11.57 -8.48
CA ILE A 382 17.68 -10.65 -9.56
C ILE A 382 17.77 -9.22 -9.03
N GLY A 383 18.93 -8.59 -9.22
CA GLY A 383 19.13 -7.17 -8.96
C GLY A 383 19.19 -6.36 -10.26
N TYR A 384 18.54 -5.20 -10.27
CA TYR A 384 18.71 -4.18 -11.29
C TYR A 384 19.15 -2.87 -10.64
N ILE A 385 20.18 -2.23 -11.21
CA ILE A 385 20.74 -0.97 -10.72
C ILE A 385 20.70 0.02 -11.87
N PHE A 386 20.13 1.20 -11.64
CA PHE A 386 20.08 2.32 -12.59
C PHE A 386 20.42 3.63 -11.88
N ARG A 387 21.51 4.28 -12.29
CA ARG A 387 22.05 5.51 -11.65
C ARG A 387 22.10 5.42 -10.11
N THR A 388 22.39 4.24 -9.59
CA THR A 388 22.41 3.94 -8.15
C THR A 388 23.85 3.69 -7.72
N LYS A 389 24.23 4.20 -6.56
CA LYS A 389 25.54 3.95 -5.95
C LYS A 389 25.48 2.64 -5.17
N ALA A 390 26.13 1.60 -5.66
CA ALA A 390 26.27 0.33 -4.95
C ALA A 390 27.70 0.17 -4.43
N GLY A 391 27.83 -0.08 -3.12
CA GLY A 391 29.09 -0.37 -2.46
C GLY A 391 29.54 -1.81 -2.70
N LYS A 392 29.62 -2.60 -1.62
CA LYS A 392 30.02 -4.02 -1.72
C LYS A 392 28.88 -4.84 -2.32
N THR A 393 29.15 -5.51 -3.43
CA THR A 393 28.20 -6.42 -4.07
C THR A 393 28.68 -7.85 -3.98
N VAL A 394 27.82 -8.77 -3.54
CA VAL A 394 28.09 -10.21 -3.46
C VAL A 394 27.02 -10.95 -4.26
N GLN A 395 27.44 -11.79 -5.21
CA GLN A 395 26.55 -12.54 -6.08
C GLN A 395 26.86 -14.04 -5.98
N THR A 396 25.89 -14.84 -5.53
CA THR A 396 26.02 -16.30 -5.39
C THR A 396 24.79 -16.98 -5.98
N ASN A 397 24.88 -17.51 -7.21
CA ASN A 397 23.73 -18.07 -7.95
C ASN A 397 22.58 -17.06 -8.18
N GLY A 398 22.86 -15.76 -8.17
CA GLY A 398 21.94 -14.68 -8.55
C GLY A 398 22.33 -14.01 -9.87
N ARG A 399 21.57 -12.99 -10.29
CA ARG A 399 21.92 -12.12 -11.44
C ARG A 399 21.85 -10.65 -11.06
N LEU A 400 22.83 -9.87 -11.52
CA LEU A 400 22.84 -8.42 -11.38
C LEU A 400 22.96 -7.75 -12.75
N TYR A 401 22.07 -6.79 -13.01
CA TYR A 401 22.12 -5.95 -14.21
C TYR A 401 22.39 -4.51 -13.81
N ASN A 402 23.49 -3.96 -14.31
CA ASN A 402 23.81 -2.55 -14.19
C ASN A 402 23.41 -1.83 -15.49
N VAL A 403 22.31 -1.08 -15.43
CA VAL A 403 21.75 -0.34 -16.56
C VAL A 403 22.35 1.07 -16.54
N LYS A 404 23.03 1.43 -17.64
CA LYS A 404 23.76 2.71 -17.78
C LYS A 404 22.87 3.86 -18.21
#